data_AF-A0A3C0GEA6-F1
#
_entry.id   AF-A0A3C0GEA6-F1
#
_cell.length_a   1.000
_cell.length_b   1.000
_cell.length_c   1.000
_cell.angle_alpha   90.00
_cell.angle_beta   90.00
_cell.angle_gamma   90.00
#
_symmetry.space_group_name_H-M   'P 1'
#
loop_
_entity.id
_entity.type
_entity.pdbx_description
1 polymer ?
#
loop_
_entity_poly.entity_id
_entity_poly.type
_entity_poly.pdbx_seq_one_letter_code
_entity_poly.pdbx_strand_id
1 'polypeptide(L)'
;MPRSILPFKISSTDPQTPLSVYPYNSRTVLHSFDPNTPETNYKYVAFRPGYAVQASELNDIQENFYKENTLFAKMINFWGPYVGSPYAGSGDETTNIRYGGPGWEGATPLAPYGPGNQPGFDVLPAAGQPPLDEIPNLVDVTDNGTSITIQFNQGYYLTSVRTGTSVDNGFKYFVYLNYGDGNIGEALYTTTIAKASSGISYVGMFMTQSYVFPEGSGETLTDRTLQDNSASFYNVNGQGASRVSFNFNGIGVSGVNGGTDLSSISPVLYIDHGAGKVRYLSKLLIANI
;
A
#
# COMPACT_ATOMS: atom_id res chain seq x y z
N MET A 1 2.75 18.66 -0.44
CA MET A 1 3.86 18.37 -1.38
C MET A 1 3.32 17.41 -2.43
N PRO A 2 3.61 17.61 -3.73
CA PRO A 2 3.15 16.69 -4.78
C PRO A 2 3.74 15.31 -4.49
N ARG A 3 2.88 14.31 -4.28
CA ARG A 3 3.30 12.94 -3.95
C ARG A 3 3.60 12.23 -5.26
N SER A 4 4.87 12.09 -5.63
CA SER A 4 5.29 11.22 -6.74
C SER A 4 5.01 9.78 -6.34
N ILE A 5 3.93 9.19 -6.86
CA ILE A 5 3.54 7.81 -6.56
C ILE A 5 4.28 6.92 -7.55
N LEU A 6 5.47 6.44 -7.16
CA LEU A 6 6.16 5.42 -7.95
C LEU A 6 5.24 4.20 -8.14
N PRO A 7 5.22 3.55 -9.32
CA PRO A 7 5.94 3.83 -10.57
C PRO A 7 5.54 5.03 -11.43
N PHE A 8 4.40 5.65 -11.16
CA PHE A 8 3.68 6.45 -12.14
C PHE A 8 4.07 7.91 -11.97
N LYS A 9 5.10 8.32 -12.70
CA LYS A 9 5.38 9.76 -12.89
C LYS A 9 4.29 10.35 -13.75
N ILE A 10 3.26 10.91 -13.13
CA ILE A 10 2.27 11.68 -13.87
C ILE A 10 2.27 13.09 -13.30
N SER A 11 3.04 13.97 -13.93
CA SER A 11 2.84 15.42 -13.77
C SER A 11 1.41 15.76 -14.20
N SER A 12 0.76 16.70 -13.53
CA SER A 12 -0.60 17.16 -13.86
C SER A 12 -0.70 17.86 -15.23
N THR A 13 0.39 17.95 -15.99
CA THR A 13 0.53 18.72 -17.24
C THR A 13 0.72 17.89 -18.51
N ASP A 14 0.98 16.58 -18.40
CA ASP A 14 1.25 15.69 -19.53
C ASP A 14 0.09 14.71 -19.76
N PRO A 15 -0.11 14.18 -20.98
CA PRO A 15 -1.13 13.17 -21.22
C PRO A 15 -0.88 11.98 -20.29
N GLN A 16 -1.83 11.87 -19.38
CA GLN A 16 -2.02 10.77 -18.47
C GLN A 16 -2.23 9.50 -19.32
N THR A 17 -2.08 8.30 -18.76
CA THR A 17 -2.03 6.99 -19.48
C THR A 17 -2.85 6.88 -20.78
N PRO A 18 -2.48 6.03 -21.76
CA PRO A 18 -3.13 5.98 -23.08
C PRO A 18 -4.67 5.86 -23.08
N LEU A 19 -5.29 5.35 -22.00
CA LEU A 19 -6.74 5.23 -21.88
C LEU A 19 -7.41 6.38 -21.11
N SER A 20 -6.65 7.35 -20.60
CA SER A 20 -7.18 8.52 -19.89
C SER A 20 -7.76 9.60 -20.81
N VAL A 21 -7.41 9.54 -22.11
CA VAL A 21 -7.86 10.52 -23.11
C VAL A 21 -9.24 10.17 -23.67
N TYR A 22 -9.95 11.17 -24.17
CA TYR A 22 -11.19 10.97 -24.92
C TYR A 22 -10.96 10.08 -26.16
N PRO A 23 -11.88 9.15 -26.50
CA PRO A 23 -13.15 8.85 -25.84
C PRO A 23 -13.07 7.75 -24.76
N TYR A 24 -11.86 7.32 -24.37
CA TYR A 24 -11.65 6.16 -23.50
C TYR A 24 -11.92 6.46 -22.02
N ASN A 25 -11.48 7.63 -21.53
CA ASN A 25 -11.79 8.20 -20.21
C ASN A 25 -11.66 7.21 -19.03
N SER A 26 -10.61 6.39 -19.02
CA SER A 26 -10.25 5.55 -17.88
C SER A 26 -10.06 6.40 -16.63
N ARG A 27 -10.56 5.92 -15.51
CA ARG A 27 -10.65 6.64 -14.24
C ARG A 27 -9.50 6.28 -13.30
N THR A 28 -8.71 5.27 -13.62
CA THR A 28 -7.54 4.86 -12.82
C THR A 28 -6.58 6.02 -12.57
N VAL A 29 -6.37 6.91 -13.55
CA VAL A 29 -5.51 8.08 -13.32
C VAL A 29 -6.09 9.02 -12.26
N LEU A 30 -7.37 9.38 -12.39
CA LEU A 30 -8.06 10.29 -11.46
C LEU A 30 -8.02 9.79 -10.01
N HIS A 31 -7.93 8.48 -9.83
CA HIS A 31 -8.05 7.82 -8.53
C HIS A 31 -6.73 7.30 -7.97
N SER A 32 -5.69 7.13 -8.80
CA SER A 32 -4.46 6.45 -8.40
C SER A 32 -3.19 7.18 -8.78
N PHE A 33 -3.23 8.00 -9.84
CA PHE A 33 -2.02 8.63 -10.39
C PHE A 33 -2.03 10.16 -10.32
N ASP A 34 -3.14 10.80 -9.98
CA ASP A 34 -3.14 12.24 -9.69
C ASP A 34 -2.51 12.49 -8.30
N PRO A 35 -1.36 13.18 -8.22
CA PRO A 35 -0.63 13.42 -6.98
C PRO A 35 -1.38 14.32 -5.98
N ASN A 36 -2.46 14.97 -6.41
CA ASN A 36 -3.28 15.85 -5.57
C ASN A 36 -4.53 15.15 -5.03
N THR A 37 -4.79 13.91 -5.42
CA THR A 37 -5.94 13.13 -4.97
C THR A 37 -5.50 11.93 -4.11
N PRO A 38 -6.19 11.62 -3.00
CA PRO A 38 -5.96 10.37 -2.28
C PRO A 38 -6.25 9.14 -3.15
N GLU A 39 -5.47 8.06 -2.97
CA GLU A 39 -5.72 6.82 -3.70
C GLU A 39 -7.04 6.18 -3.21
N THR A 40 -7.97 5.86 -4.11
CA THR A 40 -9.26 5.27 -3.70
C THR A 40 -9.19 3.78 -3.37
N ASN A 41 -8.10 3.11 -3.78
CA ASN A 41 -7.87 1.68 -3.58
C ASN A 41 -8.97 0.78 -4.13
N TYR A 42 -9.64 1.19 -5.23
CA TYR A 42 -10.59 0.35 -5.94
C TYR A 42 -9.88 -0.88 -6.53
N LYS A 43 -10.27 -2.09 -6.07
CA LYS A 43 -9.71 -3.37 -6.53
C LYS A 43 -10.63 -4.17 -7.41
N TYR A 44 -11.93 -4.00 -7.25
CA TYR A 44 -12.92 -4.65 -8.09
C TYR A 44 -13.85 -3.64 -8.73
N VAL A 45 -14.16 -3.91 -10.00
CA VAL A 45 -15.31 -3.34 -10.70
C VAL A 45 -16.48 -4.31 -10.49
N ALA A 46 -17.50 -3.87 -9.76
CA ALA A 46 -18.65 -4.68 -9.40
C ALA A 46 -19.83 -4.38 -10.35
N PHE A 47 -19.94 -5.17 -11.41
CA PHE A 47 -21.04 -5.07 -12.38
C PHE A 47 -22.37 -5.46 -11.75
N ARG A 48 -23.40 -4.65 -12.03
CA ARG A 48 -24.76 -4.88 -11.52
C ARG A 48 -25.64 -5.45 -12.63
N PRO A 49 -26.39 -6.53 -12.39
CA PRO A 49 -27.34 -7.05 -13.37
C PRO A 49 -28.33 -5.97 -13.82
N GLY A 50 -28.61 -5.92 -15.14
CA GLY A 50 -29.55 -4.97 -15.71
C GLY A 50 -28.96 -3.59 -16.06
N TYR A 51 -27.68 -3.34 -15.78
CA TYR A 51 -26.99 -2.10 -16.17
C TYR A 51 -26.00 -2.37 -17.32
N ALA A 52 -25.89 -1.41 -18.23
CA ALA A 52 -24.92 -1.47 -19.32
C ALA A 52 -23.50 -1.30 -18.79
N VAL A 53 -22.56 -2.09 -19.32
CA VAL A 53 -21.12 -1.96 -19.05
C VAL A 53 -20.57 -0.80 -19.86
N GLN A 54 -19.81 0.08 -19.22
CA GLN A 54 -19.17 1.22 -19.88
C GLN A 54 -17.77 0.84 -20.37
N ALA A 55 -17.35 1.37 -21.51
CA ALA A 55 -16.00 1.12 -22.03
C ALA A 55 -14.90 1.60 -21.06
N SER A 56 -15.15 2.71 -20.36
CA SER A 56 -14.27 3.23 -19.30
C SER A 56 -14.04 2.22 -18.17
N GLU A 57 -15.03 1.40 -17.82
CA GLU A 57 -14.90 0.37 -16.78
C GLU A 57 -14.03 -0.80 -17.23
N LEU A 58 -14.10 -1.19 -18.51
CA LEU A 58 -13.23 -2.21 -19.09
C LEU A 58 -11.79 -1.71 -19.21
N ASN A 59 -11.61 -0.41 -19.49
CA ASN A 59 -10.31 0.25 -19.49
C ASN A 59 -9.72 0.29 -18.07
N ASP A 60 -10.52 0.61 -17.05
CA ASP A 60 -10.10 0.58 -15.64
C ASP A 60 -9.56 -0.81 -15.25
N ILE A 61 -10.23 -1.89 -15.66
CA ILE A 61 -9.79 -3.27 -15.37
C ILE A 61 -8.41 -3.53 -15.99
N GLN A 62 -8.20 -3.12 -17.25
CA GLN A 62 -6.92 -3.28 -17.94
C GLN A 62 -5.82 -2.46 -17.28
N GLU A 63 -6.07 -1.18 -16.98
CA GLU A 63 -5.07 -0.32 -16.34
C GLU A 63 -4.73 -0.78 -14.92
N ASN A 64 -5.72 -1.23 -14.14
CA ASN A 64 -5.45 -1.81 -12.82
C ASN A 64 -4.60 -3.08 -12.93
N PHE A 65 -4.83 -3.93 -13.94
CA PHE A 65 -3.97 -5.09 -14.18
C PHE A 65 -2.53 -4.68 -14.47
N TYR A 66 -2.29 -3.70 -15.36
CA TYR A 66 -0.93 -3.20 -15.61
C TYR A 66 -0.33 -2.52 -14.37
N LYS A 67 -1.14 -1.80 -13.59
CA LYS A 67 -0.73 -1.16 -12.33
C LYS A 67 -0.20 -2.19 -11.35
N GLU A 68 -0.99 -3.21 -11.03
CA GLU A 68 -0.63 -4.27 -10.08
C GLU A 68 0.60 -5.06 -10.56
N ASN A 69 0.70 -5.39 -11.86
CA ASN A 69 1.89 -6.05 -12.41
C ASN A 69 3.15 -5.19 -12.30
N THR A 70 3.04 -3.88 -12.57
CA THR A 70 4.17 -2.97 -12.46
C THR A 70 4.63 -2.83 -11.01
N LEU A 71 3.68 -2.70 -10.07
CA LEU A 71 3.97 -2.67 -8.63
C LEU A 71 4.64 -3.97 -8.16
N PHE A 72 4.17 -5.12 -8.65
CA PHE A 72 4.78 -6.41 -8.34
C PHE A 72 6.23 -6.49 -8.83
N ALA A 73 6.47 -6.16 -10.11
CA ALA A 73 7.81 -6.16 -10.68
C ALA A 73 8.77 -5.23 -9.92
N LYS A 74 8.28 -4.05 -9.51
CA LYS A 74 9.05 -3.11 -8.67
C LYS A 74 9.34 -3.68 -7.29
N MET A 75 8.36 -4.28 -6.63
CA MET A 75 8.56 -4.90 -5.32
C MET A 75 9.65 -5.96 -5.38
N ILE A 76 9.64 -6.83 -6.40
CA ILE A 76 10.68 -7.84 -6.58
C ILE A 76 12.06 -7.20 -6.78
N ASN A 77 12.14 -6.12 -7.56
CA ASN A 77 13.39 -5.39 -7.76
C ASN A 77 13.92 -4.73 -6.47
N PHE A 78 13.05 -4.09 -5.69
CA PHE A 78 13.42 -3.44 -4.43
C PHE A 78 13.80 -4.42 -3.33
N TRP A 79 13.12 -5.56 -3.25
CA TRP A 79 13.40 -6.55 -2.21
C TRP A 79 14.50 -7.53 -2.58
N GLY A 80 14.72 -7.78 -3.87
CA GLY A 80 15.65 -8.78 -4.40
C GLY A 80 17.06 -8.75 -3.78
N PRO A 81 17.71 -7.58 -3.62
CA PRO A 81 19.03 -7.47 -3.01
C PRO A 81 19.13 -7.94 -1.55
N TYR A 82 18.00 -8.04 -0.85
CA TYR A 82 17.94 -8.39 0.58
C TYR A 82 17.45 -9.81 0.83
N VAL A 83 17.28 -10.63 -0.21
CA VAL A 83 16.82 -12.02 -0.07
C VAL A 83 18.01 -12.96 0.05
N GLY A 84 17.90 -13.92 0.96
CA GLY A 84 18.91 -14.97 1.15
C GLY A 84 19.81 -14.67 2.34
N SER A 85 21.09 -14.41 2.08
CA SER A 85 22.08 -14.18 3.14
C SER A 85 21.97 -12.76 3.73
N PRO A 86 22.31 -12.56 5.00
CA PRO A 86 22.39 -11.22 5.58
C PRO A 86 23.30 -10.31 4.75
N TYR A 87 22.83 -9.10 4.47
CA TYR A 87 23.65 -8.10 3.77
C TYR A 87 24.74 -7.56 4.70
N ALA A 88 25.85 -7.10 4.13
CA ALA A 88 26.97 -6.55 4.89
C ALA A 88 26.59 -5.19 5.51
N GLY A 89 26.83 -5.03 6.80
CA GLY A 89 26.41 -3.88 7.61
C GLY A 89 25.05 -4.06 8.30
N SER A 90 24.44 -5.25 8.23
CA SER A 90 23.19 -5.55 8.94
C SER A 90 23.38 -5.88 10.42
N GLY A 91 24.58 -6.21 10.87
CA GLY A 91 24.80 -6.66 12.26
C GLY A 91 24.22 -8.05 12.55
N ASP A 92 23.86 -8.80 11.50
CA ASP A 92 23.39 -10.19 11.51
C ASP A 92 24.32 -11.11 10.67
N GLU A 93 25.47 -10.61 10.18
CA GLU A 93 26.37 -11.32 9.24
C GLU A 93 26.99 -12.58 9.84
N THR A 94 27.12 -12.63 11.16
CA THR A 94 27.64 -13.79 11.90
C THR A 94 26.54 -14.76 12.31
N THR A 95 25.27 -14.40 12.09
CA THR A 95 24.12 -15.25 12.42
C THR A 95 23.76 -16.16 11.24
N ASN A 96 23.16 -17.31 11.52
CA ASN A 96 22.59 -18.20 10.48
C ASN A 96 21.21 -17.73 9.98
N ILE A 97 20.83 -16.48 10.23
CA ILE A 97 19.53 -15.94 9.82
C ILE A 97 19.55 -15.76 8.31
N ARG A 98 18.49 -16.23 7.64
CA ARG A 98 18.25 -15.94 6.22
C ARG A 98 17.05 -15.04 6.08
N TYR A 99 17.16 -14.06 5.20
CA TYR A 99 16.09 -13.12 4.87
C TYR A 99 15.20 -13.72 3.77
N GLY A 100 13.90 -13.69 4.00
CA GLY A 100 12.89 -14.09 3.04
C GLY A 100 12.65 -13.04 1.95
N GLY A 101 11.92 -13.44 0.92
CA GLY A 101 11.39 -12.51 -0.09
C GLY A 101 10.21 -11.68 0.41
N PRO A 102 9.73 -10.74 -0.43
CA PRO A 102 8.51 -9.98 -0.14
C PRO A 102 7.26 -10.85 -0.29
N GLY A 103 6.09 -10.32 0.10
CA GLY A 103 4.80 -10.97 -0.10
C GLY A 103 4.43 -11.95 1.00
N TRP A 104 4.93 -11.73 2.22
CA TRP A 104 4.54 -12.51 3.39
C TRP A 104 3.05 -12.35 3.74
N GLU A 105 2.60 -13.15 4.70
CA GLU A 105 1.24 -13.13 5.22
C GLU A 105 1.03 -11.95 6.19
N GLY A 106 0.78 -10.78 5.62
CA GLY A 106 0.59 -9.50 6.32
C GLY A 106 0.56 -8.34 5.32
N ALA A 107 1.15 -7.21 5.69
CA ALA A 107 1.34 -6.06 4.79
C ALA A 107 2.84 -5.88 4.49
N THR A 108 3.23 -6.16 3.25
CA THR A 108 4.61 -5.99 2.77
C THR A 108 4.76 -4.62 2.12
N PRO A 109 5.61 -3.70 2.61
CA PRO A 109 5.83 -2.43 1.93
C PRO A 109 6.43 -2.66 0.55
N LEU A 110 6.09 -1.80 -0.42
CA LEU A 110 6.59 -1.89 -1.81
C LEU A 110 8.11 -1.96 -1.86
N ALA A 111 8.78 -1.20 -1.00
CA ALA A 111 10.22 -1.16 -0.85
C ALA A 111 10.61 -1.31 0.64
N PRO A 112 11.68 -2.08 0.97
CA PRO A 112 12.11 -2.27 2.35
C PRO A 112 12.75 -1.02 2.98
N TYR A 113 13.39 -0.16 2.17
CA TYR A 113 14.03 1.08 2.59
C TYR A 113 13.82 2.20 1.57
N GLY A 114 14.14 3.43 1.95
CA GLY A 114 14.14 4.60 1.07
C GLY A 114 15.44 4.83 0.28
N PRO A 115 15.65 6.03 -0.26
CA PRO A 115 16.60 6.34 -1.35
C PRO A 115 18.05 5.99 -1.05
N GLY A 116 18.48 6.19 0.21
CA GLY A 116 19.88 6.06 0.62
C GLY A 116 20.34 4.63 0.86
N ASN A 117 19.41 3.68 0.94
CA ASN A 117 19.70 2.32 1.38
C ASN A 117 19.27 1.24 0.39
N GLN A 118 18.87 1.59 -0.85
CA GLN A 118 18.40 0.67 -1.90
C GLN A 118 19.54 0.31 -2.89
N PRO A 119 20.32 -0.77 -2.65
CA PRO A 119 21.39 -1.17 -3.54
C PRO A 119 20.80 -1.72 -4.84
N GLY A 120 21.36 -1.31 -5.98
CA GLY A 120 21.00 -1.89 -7.28
C GLY A 120 20.05 -1.06 -8.13
N PHE A 121 19.55 0.08 -7.65
CA PHE A 121 18.80 1.01 -8.51
C PHE A 121 19.68 1.61 -9.63
N ASP A 122 21.00 1.65 -9.40
CA ASP A 122 22.01 2.12 -10.36
C ASP A 122 22.38 1.09 -11.45
N VAL A 123 21.80 -0.12 -11.45
CA VAL A 123 22.21 -1.24 -12.32
C VAL A 123 21.42 -1.31 -13.64
N LEU A 124 20.40 -0.47 -13.82
CA LEU A 124 19.61 -0.35 -15.05
C LEU A 124 19.76 1.05 -15.68
N PRO A 125 19.68 1.21 -17.01
CA PRO A 125 19.88 2.50 -17.66
C PRO A 125 18.85 3.53 -17.16
N ALA A 126 19.35 4.65 -16.63
CA ALA A 126 18.62 5.69 -15.90
C ALA A 126 17.48 6.40 -16.67
N ALA A 127 17.35 6.19 -17.97
CA ALA A 127 16.34 6.84 -18.79
C ALA A 127 14.95 6.26 -18.51
N GLY A 128 14.15 6.96 -17.69
CA GLY A 128 12.74 6.66 -17.44
C GLY A 128 12.42 6.11 -16.05
N GLN A 129 13.41 5.88 -15.19
CA GLN A 129 13.13 5.52 -13.79
C GLN A 129 12.84 6.76 -12.93
N PRO A 130 12.04 6.64 -11.87
CA PRO A 130 11.98 7.66 -10.84
C PRO A 130 13.35 7.91 -10.22
N PRO A 131 13.73 9.20 -10.02
CA PRO A 131 14.86 9.55 -9.19
C PRO A 131 14.83 8.78 -7.86
N LEU A 132 15.98 8.32 -7.40
CA LEU A 132 16.12 7.55 -6.17
C LEU A 132 15.49 8.26 -4.96
N ASP A 133 15.62 9.59 -4.90
CA ASP A 133 15.05 10.50 -3.91
C ASP A 133 13.52 10.52 -3.87
N GLU A 134 12.85 9.92 -4.85
CA GLU A 134 11.40 9.76 -4.87
C GLU A 134 10.92 8.43 -4.24
N ILE A 135 11.81 7.52 -3.82
CA ILE A 135 11.41 6.30 -3.09
C ILE A 135 11.14 6.65 -1.62
N PRO A 136 9.88 6.62 -1.13
CA PRO A 136 9.61 6.95 0.27
C PRO A 136 10.13 5.85 1.22
N ASN A 137 10.60 6.25 2.40
CA ASN A 137 10.70 5.32 3.53
C ASN A 137 9.28 4.95 3.95
N LEU A 138 8.89 3.69 3.79
CA LEU A 138 7.53 3.24 4.14
C LEU A 138 7.40 2.89 5.62
N VAL A 139 8.49 2.59 6.31
CA VAL A 139 8.50 2.27 7.73
C VAL A 139 9.59 3.05 8.42
N ASP A 140 9.20 3.82 9.44
CA ASP A 140 10.12 4.51 10.33
C ASP A 140 10.09 3.87 11.73
N VAL A 141 11.27 3.75 12.32
CA VAL A 141 11.48 3.20 13.66
C VAL A 141 12.34 4.18 14.44
N THR A 142 11.82 4.68 15.57
CA THR A 142 12.55 5.58 16.47
C THR A 142 12.66 4.94 17.84
N ASP A 143 13.90 4.78 18.32
CA ASP A 143 14.18 4.37 19.69
C ASP A 143 14.19 5.58 20.64
N ASN A 144 13.29 5.57 21.62
CA ASN A 144 13.17 6.61 22.66
C ASN A 144 13.82 6.18 23.99
N GLY A 145 14.67 5.17 23.99
CA GLY A 145 15.35 4.62 25.17
C GLY A 145 14.50 3.57 25.90
N THR A 146 13.34 3.94 26.44
CA THR A 146 12.43 3.02 27.16
C THR A 146 11.25 2.53 26.33
N SER A 147 11.05 3.12 25.15
CA SER A 147 9.98 2.78 24.22
C SER A 147 10.47 2.90 22.78
N ILE A 148 9.72 2.30 21.87
CA ILE A 148 10.00 2.29 20.43
C ILE A 148 8.78 2.87 19.75
N THR A 149 8.98 3.88 18.90
CA THR A 149 7.93 4.43 18.05
C THR A 149 8.05 3.86 16.66
N ILE A 150 6.93 3.34 16.14
CA ILE A 150 6.80 2.79 14.80
C ILE A 150 5.80 3.64 14.04
N GLN A 151 6.15 4.03 12.83
CA GLN A 151 5.29 4.78 11.93
C GLN A 151 5.26 4.10 10.55
N PHE A 152 4.05 3.90 10.03
CA PHE A 152 3.85 3.44 8.65
C PHE A 152 3.49 4.62 7.76
N ASN A 153 4.35 4.88 6.79
CA ASN A 153 4.21 6.01 5.87
C ASN A 153 3.37 5.68 4.65
N GLN A 154 2.87 6.73 4.01
CA GLN A 154 2.06 6.62 2.81
C GLN A 154 2.83 5.99 1.66
N GLY A 155 2.15 5.10 0.94
CA GLY A 155 2.73 4.32 -0.14
C GLY A 155 2.02 2.99 -0.28
N TYR A 156 2.46 2.19 -1.25
CA TYR A 156 1.86 0.89 -1.51
C TYR A 156 2.41 -0.19 -0.57
N TYR A 157 1.49 -1.02 -0.08
CA TYR A 157 1.77 -2.24 0.66
C TYR A 157 1.03 -3.40 -0.02
N LEU A 158 1.74 -4.49 -0.32
CA LEU A 158 1.14 -5.73 -0.78
C LEU A 158 0.55 -6.47 0.42
N THR A 159 -0.75 -6.74 0.40
CA THR A 159 -1.42 -7.40 1.52
C THR A 159 -2.55 -8.32 1.06
N SER A 160 -2.77 -9.39 1.82
CA SER A 160 -4.00 -10.19 1.70
C SER A 160 -5.12 -9.51 2.46
N VAL A 161 -6.33 -9.52 1.90
CA VAL A 161 -7.50 -8.92 2.55
C VAL A 161 -7.80 -9.75 3.81
N ARG A 162 -7.75 -9.08 4.96
CA ARG A 162 -8.05 -9.64 6.29
C ARG A 162 -9.09 -8.76 6.96
N THR A 163 -10.30 -8.82 6.43
CA THR A 163 -11.39 -7.98 6.94
C THR A 163 -12.23 -8.71 7.99
N GLY A 164 -11.96 -10.01 8.18
CA GLY A 164 -12.74 -10.85 9.09
C GLY A 164 -14.15 -11.14 8.56
N THR A 165 -14.38 -10.92 7.27
CA THR A 165 -15.65 -11.17 6.59
C THR A 165 -15.60 -12.46 5.78
N SER A 166 -16.76 -13.00 5.40
CA SER A 166 -16.87 -14.27 4.66
C SER A 166 -16.39 -14.21 3.20
N VAL A 167 -15.80 -13.09 2.76
CA VAL A 167 -15.36 -12.85 1.37
C VAL A 167 -13.84 -12.69 1.23
N ASP A 168 -13.07 -12.95 2.30
CA ASP A 168 -11.61 -13.00 2.23
C ASP A 168 -11.19 -14.18 1.33
N ASN A 169 -10.68 -13.87 0.12
CA ASN A 169 -10.38 -14.85 -0.93
C ASN A 169 -8.90 -15.30 -0.98
N GLY A 170 -8.07 -14.79 -0.07
CA GLY A 170 -6.64 -15.13 0.01
C GLY A 170 -5.77 -14.51 -1.09
N PHE A 171 -6.34 -13.72 -2.02
CA PHE A 171 -5.54 -12.97 -2.98
C PHE A 171 -4.82 -11.80 -2.31
N LYS A 172 -3.71 -11.37 -2.91
CA LYS A 172 -2.94 -10.22 -2.46
C LYS A 172 -3.15 -9.05 -3.43
N TYR A 173 -3.22 -7.85 -2.87
CA TYR A 173 -3.43 -6.60 -3.60
C TYR A 173 -2.46 -5.55 -3.09
N PHE A 174 -2.00 -4.66 -3.97
CA PHE A 174 -1.26 -3.48 -3.54
C PHE A 174 -2.24 -2.42 -3.01
N VAL A 175 -2.35 -2.26 -1.70
CA VAL A 175 -3.17 -1.22 -1.07
C VAL A 175 -2.29 -0.03 -0.74
N TYR A 176 -2.69 1.16 -1.17
CA TYR A 176 -2.02 2.40 -0.80
C TYR A 176 -2.48 2.88 0.57
N LEU A 177 -1.53 3.15 1.46
CA LEU A 177 -1.79 3.78 2.74
C LEU A 177 -2.02 5.28 2.54
N ASN A 178 -3.27 5.70 2.74
CA ASN A 178 -3.63 7.11 2.80
C ASN A 178 -3.66 7.58 4.26
N TYR A 179 -2.91 8.64 4.56
CA TYR A 179 -3.24 9.52 5.67
C TYR A 179 -4.46 10.31 5.18
N GLY A 180 -5.67 9.89 5.56
CA GLY A 180 -6.90 10.53 5.07
C GLY A 180 -6.94 12.05 5.31
N ASP A 181 -7.92 12.72 4.72
CA ASP A 181 -8.12 14.17 4.91
C ASP A 181 -8.57 14.46 6.36
N GLY A 182 -7.66 14.94 7.21
CA GLY A 182 -7.94 15.39 8.58
C GLY A 182 -6.77 15.29 9.57
N ASN A 183 -6.91 15.95 10.73
CA ASN A 183 -5.87 16.10 11.77
C ASN A 183 -5.37 14.79 12.45
N ILE A 184 -5.94 13.63 12.10
CA ILE A 184 -5.58 12.31 12.68
C ILE A 184 -4.62 11.54 11.75
N GLY A 185 -4.46 11.99 10.49
CA GLY A 185 -3.82 11.29 9.37
C GLY A 185 -2.62 10.39 9.71
N GLU A 186 -1.46 10.99 10.02
CA GLU A 186 -0.20 10.29 10.34
C GLU A 186 -0.24 9.60 11.72
N ALA A 187 -0.89 10.22 12.70
CA ALA A 187 -1.01 9.69 14.06
C ALA A 187 -1.77 8.36 14.12
N LEU A 188 -2.72 8.14 13.19
CA LEU A 188 -3.47 6.88 13.08
C LEU A 188 -2.57 5.68 12.71
N TYR A 189 -1.42 5.96 12.08
CA TYR A 189 -0.45 4.97 11.62
C TYR A 189 0.86 5.03 12.41
N THR A 190 0.83 5.66 13.58
CA THR A 190 1.97 5.76 14.49
C THR A 190 1.62 5.12 15.83
N THR A 191 2.50 4.28 16.35
CA THR A 191 2.33 3.66 17.67
C THR A 191 3.63 3.68 18.45
N THR A 192 3.52 3.83 19.77
CA THR A 192 4.67 3.74 20.69
C THR A 192 4.48 2.54 21.62
N ILE A 193 5.50 1.68 21.69
CA ILE A 193 5.46 0.42 22.43
C ILE A 193 6.58 0.46 23.47
N ALA A 194 6.26 0.16 24.73
CA ALA A 194 7.27 0.05 25.78
C ALA A 194 8.21 -1.15 25.50
N LYS A 195 9.51 -0.97 25.73
CA LYS A 195 10.47 -2.09 25.65
C LYS A 195 10.19 -3.10 26.76
N ALA A 196 10.37 -4.37 26.44
CA ALA A 196 10.31 -5.47 27.41
C ALA A 196 11.68 -6.14 27.53
N SER A 197 11.85 -7.00 28.54
CA SER A 197 13.08 -7.77 28.69
C SER A 197 13.16 -8.99 27.76
N SER A 198 12.02 -9.48 27.27
CA SER A 198 11.93 -10.61 26.34
C SER A 198 10.58 -10.66 25.61
N GLY A 199 10.50 -11.51 24.59
CA GLY A 199 9.30 -11.78 23.82
C GLY A 199 9.18 -10.94 22.55
N ILE A 200 8.10 -11.16 21.80
CA ILE A 200 7.89 -10.58 20.47
C ILE A 200 6.62 -9.72 20.47
N SER A 201 6.71 -8.52 19.91
CA SER A 201 5.55 -7.71 19.53
C SER A 201 5.45 -7.65 18.01
N TYR A 202 4.26 -7.89 17.47
CA TYR A 202 3.96 -7.71 16.05
C TYR A 202 3.25 -6.38 15.85
N VAL A 203 3.68 -5.61 14.87
CA VAL A 203 3.06 -4.33 14.52
C VAL A 203 2.53 -4.43 13.08
N GLY A 204 1.26 -4.09 12.91
CA GLY A 204 0.57 -4.23 11.64
C GLY A 204 -0.55 -3.22 11.49
N MET A 205 -1.22 -3.27 10.35
CA MET A 205 -2.32 -2.36 10.03
C MET A 205 -3.65 -3.10 10.04
N PHE A 206 -4.69 -2.45 10.54
CA PHE A 206 -6.06 -2.89 10.34
C PHE A 206 -6.48 -2.64 8.90
N MET A 207 -7.37 -3.50 8.38
CA MET A 207 -7.93 -3.38 7.04
C MET A 207 -9.44 -3.31 7.06
N THR A 208 -9.99 -2.53 6.14
CA THR A 208 -11.42 -2.44 5.89
C THR A 208 -11.71 -2.70 4.44
N GLN A 209 -12.85 -3.34 4.19
CA GLN A 209 -13.44 -3.43 2.86
C GLN A 209 -14.65 -2.51 2.80
N SER A 210 -14.83 -1.83 1.67
CA SER A 210 -15.99 -0.99 1.43
C SER A 210 -16.55 -1.20 0.04
N TYR A 211 -17.86 -1.05 -0.08
CA TYR A 211 -18.58 -1.09 -1.35
C TYR A 211 -18.98 0.34 -1.69
N VAL A 212 -18.48 0.85 -2.81
CA VAL A 212 -18.70 2.23 -3.26
C VAL A 212 -19.61 2.22 -4.48
N PHE A 213 -20.68 2.99 -4.41
CA PHE A 213 -21.71 3.02 -5.45
C PHE A 213 -21.68 4.35 -6.22
N PRO A 214 -22.22 4.41 -7.45
CA PRO A 214 -22.42 5.70 -8.10
C PRO A 214 -23.35 6.60 -7.27
N GLU A 215 -23.07 7.89 -7.23
CA GLU A 215 -23.98 8.88 -6.63
C GLU A 215 -25.37 8.78 -7.29
N GLY A 216 -26.43 8.91 -6.49
CA GLY A 216 -27.83 8.71 -6.93
C GLY A 216 -28.32 7.26 -6.91
N SER A 217 -27.50 6.31 -6.45
CA SER A 217 -27.90 4.91 -6.24
C SER A 217 -28.81 4.68 -5.03
N GLY A 218 -28.91 5.63 -4.10
CA GLY A 218 -29.62 5.47 -2.82
C GLY A 218 -28.77 4.83 -1.71
N GLU A 219 -27.50 4.53 -1.99
CA GLU A 219 -26.55 3.95 -1.05
C GLU A 219 -25.79 5.03 -0.25
N THR A 220 -25.16 4.62 0.86
CA THR A 220 -24.51 5.58 1.79
C THR A 220 -23.10 5.98 1.36
N LEU A 221 -22.32 5.04 0.83
CA LEU A 221 -20.96 5.30 0.36
C LEU A 221 -20.97 5.43 -1.16
N THR A 222 -20.95 6.67 -1.64
CA THR A 222 -21.07 6.96 -3.07
C THR A 222 -19.93 7.77 -3.63
N ASP A 223 -19.64 7.58 -4.91
CA ASP A 223 -18.65 8.35 -5.67
C ASP A 223 -19.28 8.81 -7.01
N ARG A 224 -19.23 10.12 -7.24
CA ARG A 224 -19.75 10.75 -8.46
C ARG A 224 -18.99 10.31 -9.70
N THR A 225 -17.68 10.05 -9.59
CA THR A 225 -16.86 9.66 -10.74
C THR A 225 -17.28 8.31 -11.31
N LEU A 226 -18.08 7.52 -10.58
CA LEU A 226 -18.59 6.24 -11.04
C LEU A 226 -19.78 6.38 -12.01
N GLN A 227 -20.29 7.59 -12.23
CA GLN A 227 -21.30 7.89 -13.25
C GLN A 227 -20.71 7.93 -14.66
N ASP A 228 -21.54 7.71 -15.69
CA ASP A 228 -21.16 7.81 -17.10
C ASP A 228 -20.53 9.17 -17.38
N ASN A 229 -19.32 9.14 -17.93
CA ASN A 229 -18.50 10.30 -18.26
C ASN A 229 -18.13 10.36 -19.75
N SER A 230 -18.79 9.58 -20.61
CA SER A 230 -18.51 9.50 -22.05
C SER A 230 -18.65 10.84 -22.79
N ALA A 231 -19.49 11.75 -22.28
CA ALA A 231 -19.72 13.08 -22.83
C ALA A 231 -18.92 14.19 -22.11
N SER A 232 -17.85 13.85 -21.39
CA SER A 232 -17.01 14.78 -20.62
C SER A 232 -17.72 15.50 -19.46
N PHE A 233 -18.88 14.97 -19.03
CA PHE A 233 -19.57 15.34 -17.80
C PHE A 233 -20.11 14.07 -17.11
N TYR A 234 -20.28 14.11 -15.79
CA TYR A 234 -20.87 12.99 -15.03
C TYR A 234 -22.40 13.00 -15.16
N ASN A 235 -22.95 12.02 -15.86
CA ASN A 235 -24.39 11.88 -16.05
C ASN A 235 -25.02 11.14 -14.86
N VAL A 236 -25.79 11.86 -14.04
CA VAL A 236 -26.46 11.31 -12.85
C VAL A 236 -27.44 10.17 -13.16
N ASN A 237 -27.95 10.12 -14.39
CA ASN A 237 -28.84 9.05 -14.85
C ASN A 237 -28.06 7.85 -15.42
N GLY A 238 -26.78 8.03 -15.75
CA GLY A 238 -25.89 6.99 -16.25
C GLY A 238 -25.11 6.33 -15.12
N GLN A 239 -25.78 5.52 -14.29
CA GLN A 239 -25.09 4.84 -13.18
C GLN A 239 -24.14 3.76 -13.70
N GLY A 240 -22.83 3.90 -13.46
CA GLY A 240 -21.85 2.87 -13.78
C GLY A 240 -21.82 1.71 -12.78
N ALA A 241 -20.83 0.86 -12.92
CA ALA A 241 -20.50 -0.23 -12.03
C ALA A 241 -20.06 0.30 -10.66
N SER A 242 -20.40 -0.45 -9.61
CA SER A 242 -19.92 -0.17 -8.26
C SER A 242 -18.45 -0.56 -8.12
N ARG A 243 -17.82 -0.22 -7.00
CA ARG A 243 -16.43 -0.57 -6.69
C ARG A 243 -16.34 -1.29 -5.35
N VAL A 244 -15.39 -2.20 -5.23
CA VAL A 244 -14.93 -2.72 -3.94
C VAL A 244 -13.56 -2.15 -3.67
N SER A 245 -13.40 -1.48 -2.52
CA SER A 245 -12.14 -0.91 -2.07
C SER A 245 -11.62 -1.63 -0.84
N PHE A 246 -10.29 -1.70 -0.72
CA PHE A 246 -9.62 -2.13 0.51
C PHE A 246 -8.76 -1.00 1.02
N ASN A 247 -8.91 -0.63 2.29
CA ASN A 247 -8.17 0.47 2.89
C ASN A 247 -7.57 0.06 4.23
N PHE A 248 -6.40 0.60 4.54
CA PHE A 248 -5.90 0.58 5.91
C PHE A 248 -6.69 1.59 6.74
N ASN A 249 -6.95 1.26 8.00
CA ASN A 249 -7.72 2.12 8.92
C ASN A 249 -7.11 2.23 10.32
N GLY A 250 -5.80 1.98 10.42
CA GLY A 250 -4.99 2.27 11.59
C GLY A 250 -3.97 1.19 11.91
N ILE A 251 -3.24 1.40 13.00
CA ILE A 251 -2.16 0.54 13.47
C ILE A 251 -2.60 -0.29 14.68
N GLY A 252 -2.18 -1.55 14.72
CA GLY A 252 -2.42 -2.45 15.84
C GLY A 252 -1.14 -3.15 16.28
N VAL A 253 -1.09 -3.49 17.57
CA VAL A 253 0.05 -4.16 18.21
C VAL A 253 -0.43 -5.42 18.89
N SER A 254 0.13 -6.56 18.49
CA SER A 254 -0.12 -7.88 19.06
C SER A 254 1.13 -8.42 19.77
N GLY A 255 0.96 -9.31 20.73
CA GLY A 255 2.05 -9.90 21.50
C GLY A 255 2.42 -9.08 22.73
N VAL A 256 3.71 -9.02 23.07
CA VAL A 256 4.16 -8.32 24.28
C VAL A 256 3.78 -6.85 24.22
N ASN A 257 3.23 -6.31 25.32
CA ASN A 257 2.74 -4.92 25.40
C ASN A 257 1.74 -4.51 24.30
N GLY A 258 1.12 -5.49 23.64
CA GLY A 258 0.07 -5.31 22.64
C GLY A 258 -1.31 -5.66 23.20
N GLY A 259 -2.35 -5.05 22.63
CA GLY A 259 -3.75 -5.30 22.99
C GLY A 259 -4.60 -5.83 21.83
N THR A 260 -4.00 -6.05 20.67
CA THR A 260 -4.68 -6.46 19.44
C THR A 260 -4.45 -7.95 19.17
N ASP A 261 -5.44 -8.66 18.64
CA ASP A 261 -5.26 -10.02 18.13
C ASP A 261 -4.46 -9.98 16.82
N LEU A 262 -3.41 -10.81 16.70
CA LEU A 262 -2.61 -10.93 15.49
C LEU A 262 -3.44 -11.25 14.24
N SER A 263 -4.54 -11.99 14.40
CA SER A 263 -5.43 -12.35 13.29
C SER A 263 -6.22 -11.16 12.72
N SER A 264 -6.38 -10.09 13.51
CA SER A 264 -7.14 -8.89 13.15
C SER A 264 -6.31 -7.81 12.44
N ILE A 265 -5.00 -8.01 12.33
CA ILE A 265 -4.08 -7.09 11.66
C ILE A 265 -3.36 -7.77 10.50
N SER A 266 -2.93 -6.95 9.55
CA SER A 266 -1.94 -7.30 8.53
C SER A 266 -0.55 -6.91 9.05
N PRO A 267 0.21 -7.82 9.69
CA PRO A 267 1.51 -7.52 10.27
C PRO A 267 2.53 -7.09 9.22
N VAL A 268 3.30 -6.05 9.54
CA VAL A 268 4.38 -5.51 8.70
C VAL A 268 5.72 -5.96 9.24
N LEU A 269 5.89 -5.82 10.56
CA LEU A 269 7.14 -6.03 11.26
C LEU A 269 6.90 -6.69 12.63
N TYR A 270 8.00 -7.13 13.22
CA TYR A 270 8.04 -7.57 14.60
C TYR A 270 9.23 -6.96 15.34
N ILE A 271 9.04 -6.80 16.64
CA ILE A 271 10.03 -6.33 17.60
C ILE A 271 10.42 -7.53 18.44
N ASP A 272 11.67 -7.95 18.35
CA ASP A 272 12.27 -8.92 19.26
C ASP A 272 12.92 -8.18 20.43
N HIS A 273 12.19 -8.13 21.55
CA HIS A 273 12.63 -7.39 22.74
C HIS A 273 13.84 -8.04 23.41
N GLY A 274 13.99 -9.35 23.31
CA GLY A 274 15.15 -10.06 23.89
C GLY A 274 16.42 -9.83 23.09
N ALA A 275 16.30 -9.68 21.76
CA ALA A 275 17.41 -9.42 20.87
C ALA A 275 17.71 -7.91 20.66
N GLY A 276 16.82 -7.01 21.08
CA GLY A 276 16.95 -5.57 20.82
C GLY A 276 16.88 -5.23 19.34
N LYS A 277 15.98 -5.88 18.58
CA LYS A 277 15.93 -5.75 17.12
C LYS A 277 14.51 -5.63 16.57
N VAL A 278 14.32 -4.72 15.62
CA VAL A 278 13.09 -4.55 14.85
C VAL A 278 13.31 -5.08 13.44
N ARG A 279 12.44 -5.98 12.98
CA ARG A 279 12.57 -6.69 11.70
C ARG A 279 11.27 -6.75 10.95
N TYR A 280 11.33 -6.71 9.63
CA TYR A 280 10.22 -7.13 8.79
C TYR A 280 9.88 -8.60 9.03
N LEU A 281 8.68 -9.04 8.64
CA LEU A 281 8.34 -10.47 8.74
C LEU A 281 9.24 -11.37 7.87
N SER A 282 9.90 -10.81 6.86
CA SER A 282 10.97 -11.49 6.11
C SER A 282 12.26 -11.71 6.90
N LYS A 283 12.33 -11.23 8.16
CA LYS A 283 13.50 -11.18 9.06
C LYS A 283 14.54 -10.12 8.70
N LEU A 284 14.34 -9.37 7.62
CA LEU A 284 15.19 -8.25 7.25
C LEU A 284 15.20 -7.21 8.37
N LEU A 285 16.40 -6.81 8.83
CA LEU A 285 16.58 -5.85 9.91
C LEU A 285 16.16 -4.44 9.49
N ILE A 286 15.35 -3.79 10.31
CA ILE A 286 14.96 -2.39 10.14
C ILE A 286 15.82 -1.50 11.04
N ALA A 287 15.91 -1.86 12.33
CA ALA A 287 16.66 -1.10 13.32
C ALA A 287 17.10 -1.97 14.50
N ASN A 288 18.20 -1.55 15.15
CA ASN A 288 18.55 -1.99 16.50
C ASN A 288 17.92 -1.02 17.51
N ILE A 289 17.52 -1.54 18.67
CA ILE A 289 16.78 -0.85 19.74
C ILE A 289 17.29 -1.31 21.11
#